data_AF-A0A8J6TPB1-F1
#
_entry.id   AF-A0A8J6TPB1-F1
#
_cell.length_a   1.000
_cell.length_b   1.000
_cell.length_c   1.000
_cell.angle_alpha   90.00
_cell.angle_beta   90.00
_cell.angle_gamma   90.00
#
_symmetry.space_group_name_H-M   'P 1'
#
loop_
_entity.id
_entity.type
_entity.pdbx_description
1 polymer ?
#
loop_
_entity_poly.entity_id
_entity_poly.type
_entity_poly.pdbx_seq_one_letter_code
_entity_poly.pdbx_strand_id
1 'polypeptide(L)' 'MDSRTIIKILIKDGWREVAKIGSHSQFRHPSKKGRVTVPHP' A
#
# COMPACT_ATOMS: atom_id res chain seq x y z
N MET A 1 9.04 -11.12 -6.98
CA MET A 1 8.55 -9.73 -6.84
C MET A 1 7.91 -9.62 -5.47
N ASP A 2 8.63 -9.09 -4.50
CA ASP A 2 8.23 -9.16 -3.09
C ASP A 2 7.31 -8.00 -2.70
N SER A 3 6.08 -8.33 -2.33
CA SER A 3 5.09 -7.36 -1.81
C SER A 3 5.64 -6.52 -0.64
N ARG A 4 6.56 -7.07 0.16
CA ARG A 4 7.24 -6.34 1.25
C ARG A 4 8.07 -5.16 0.75
N THR A 5 8.72 -5.30 -0.41
CA THR A 5 9.52 -4.22 -1.00
C THR A 5 8.62 -3.11 -1.53
N ILE A 6 7.49 -3.48 -2.15
CA ILE A 6 6.49 -2.51 -2.64
C ILE A 6 5.89 -1.73 -1.46
N ILE A 7 5.54 -2.41 -0.37
CA ILE A 7 5.02 -1.76 0.84
C ILE A 7 6.04 -0.79 1.43
N LYS A 8 7.32 -1.17 1.50
CA LYS A 8 8.39 -0.26 1.98
C LYS A 8 8.54 0.97 1.09
N ILE A 9 8.48 0.82 -0.23
CA ILE A 9 8.53 1.95 -1.18
C ILE A 9 7.31 2.85 -0.99
N LEU A 10 6.12 2.27 -0.85
CA LEU A 10 4.88 3.02 -0.61
C LEU A 10 4.94 3.82 0.70
N ILE A 11 5.36 3.20 1.80
CA ILE A 11 5.52 3.88 3.09
C ILE A 11 6.55 5.02 2.98
N LYS A 12 7.67 4.79 2.28
CA LYS A 12 8.71 5.81 2.05
C LYS A 12 8.23 6.96 1.16
N ASP A 13 7.38 6.67 0.17
CA ASP A 13 6.72 7.68 -0.69
C ASP A 13 5.58 8.42 0.06
N GLY A 14 5.30 8.05 1.32
CA GLY A 14 4.30 8.72 2.17
C GLY A 14 2.90 8.13 2.08
N TRP A 15 2.76 6.94 1.48
CA TRP A 15 1.50 6.20 1.48
C TRP A 15 1.23 5.60 2.85
N ARG A 16 -0.02 5.68 3.28
CA ARG A 16 -0.49 5.11 4.55
C ARG A 16 -1.47 3.99 4.28
N GLU A 17 -1.29 2.88 4.98
CA GLU A 17 -2.26 1.79 4.97
C GLU A 17 -3.57 2.28 5.58
N VAL A 18 -4.68 2.08 4.86
CA VAL A 18 -6.02 2.51 5.27
C VAL A 18 -6.93 1.35 5.62
N ALA A 19 -6.73 0.20 4.98
CA ALA A 19 -7.53 -0.99 5.21
C ALA A 19 -6.73 -2.22 4.77
N LYS A 20 -6.94 -3.33 5.45
CA LYS A 20 -6.42 -4.63 5.06
C LYS A 20 -7.56 -5.64 5.03
N ILE A 21 -7.77 -6.28 3.89
CA ILE A 21 -8.84 -7.26 3.68
C ILE A 21 -8.17 -8.56 3.23
N GLY A 22 -8.02 -9.50 4.17
CA GLY A 22 -7.32 -10.77 3.95
C GLY A 22 -5.89 -10.55 3.45
N SER A 23 -5.60 -11.12 2.29
CA SER A 23 -4.33 -10.98 1.57
C SER A 23 -4.14 -9.63 0.85
N HIS A 24 -5.10 -8.70 0.91
CA HIS A 24 -4.98 -7.42 0.21
C HIS A 24 -4.82 -6.26 1.19
N SER A 25 -3.75 -5.48 1.03
CA SER A 25 -3.49 -4.27 1.82
C SER A 25 -3.76 -3.04 0.95
N GLN A 26 -4.62 -2.14 1.41
CA GLN A 26 -4.98 -0.91 0.72
C GLN A 26 -4.25 0.29 1.32
N PHE A 27 -3.69 1.12 0.45
CA PHE A 27 -2.90 2.30 0.80
C PHE A 27 -3.52 3.56 0.18
N ARG A 28 -3.46 4.66 0.92
CA ARG A 28 -3.87 5.99 0.47
C ARG A 28 -2.72 6.97 0.67
N HIS A 29 -2.53 7.86 -0.31
CA HIS A 29 -1.60 8.96 -0.20
C HIS A 29 -2.36 10.25 0.18
N PRO A 30 -1.84 11.08 1.11
CA PRO A 30 -2.52 12.32 1.49
C PRO A 30 -2.51 13.38 0.38
N SER A 31 -1.47 13.41 -0.46
CA SER A 31 -1.30 14.43 -1.52
C SER A 31 -1.68 13.94 -2.94
N LYS A 32 -1.72 12.62 -3.17
CA LYS A 32 -2.01 12.03 -4.49
C LYS A 32 -3.42 11.45 -4.42
N LYS A 33 -4.33 11.94 -5.26
CA LYS A 33 -5.70 11.41 -5.32
C LYS A 33 -5.65 10.00 -5.92
N GLY A 34 -5.90 8.99 -5.09
CA GLY A 34 -5.92 7.59 -5.49
C GLY A 34 -5.81 6.63 -4.31
N ARG A 35 -6.11 5.36 -4.56
CA ARG A 35 -5.93 4.25 -3.61
C ARG A 35 -5.15 3.14 -4.32
N VAL A 36 -4.12 2.62 -3.67
CA VAL A 36 -3.30 1.52 -4.18
C VAL A 36 -3.64 0.27 -3.38
N THR A 37 -3.99 -0.81 -4.05
CA THR A 37 -4.22 -2.11 -3.41
C THR A 37 -3.06 -3.03 -3.75
N VAL A 38 -2.35 -3.51 -2.72
CA VAL A 38 -1.24 -4.45 -2.86
C VAL A 38 -1.69 -5.82 -2.39
N PRO A 39 -1.75 -6.83 -3.29
CA PRO A 39 -1.93 -8.22 -2.88
C PRO A 39 -0.65 -8.76 -2.24
N HIS A 40 -0.77 -9.41 -1.10
CA HIS A 40 0.25 -10.13 -0.37
C HIS A 40 -0.23 -11.57 -0.14
N PRO A 41 0.37 -12.58 -0.80
CA PRO A 41 0.15 -13.97 -0.42
C PRO A 41 0.69 -14.26 0.99
#